data_AF-A0A5C2HD45-F1
#
_entry.id   AF-A0A5C2HD45-F1
#
_cell.length_a   1.000
_cell.length_b   1.000
_cell.length_c   1.000
_cell.angle_alpha   90.00
_cell.angle_beta   90.00
_cell.angle_gamma   90.00
#
_symmetry.space_group_name_H-M   'P 1'
#
loop_
_entity.id
_entity.type
_entity.pdbx_description
1 polymer ?
#
loop_
_entity_poly.entity_id
_entity_poly.type
_entity_poly.pdbx_seq_one_letter_code
_entity_poly.pdbx_strand_id
1 'polypeptide(L)'
;MKTYIFILFALLLAIPTYGLSIVIYFLLKFLNDKYLAQNYIFKNVMSSYNTGERITISNVSDSSLYMLFDSFDGKVTADLNNYIRGYIVHPINNITLSIILHKLKNDKVDIKVSDSNYILKEF
;
A
#
# COMPACT_ATOMS: atom_id res chain seq x y z
N MET A 1 -49.48 19.06 -2.06
CA MET A 1 -48.38 20.02 -2.35
C MET A 1 -47.31 20.12 -1.26
N LYS A 2 -47.63 20.04 0.04
CA LYS A 2 -46.64 20.16 1.12
C LYS A 2 -45.56 19.05 1.12
N THR A 3 -45.93 17.82 0.79
CA THR A 3 -45.02 16.66 0.81
C THR A 3 -43.85 16.77 -0.18
N TYR A 4 -44.08 17.32 -1.38
CA TYR A 4 -43.03 17.51 -2.40
C TYR A 4 -41.97 18.52 -1.96
N ILE A 5 -42.36 19.53 -1.19
CA ILE A 5 -41.45 20.55 -0.65
C ILE A 5 -40.53 19.94 0.41
N PHE A 6 -41.08 19.10 1.30
CA PHE A 6 -40.28 18.38 2.29
C PHE A 6 -39.32 17.37 1.66
N ILE A 7 -39.73 16.67 0.58
CA ILE A 7 -38.85 15.77 -0.17
C ILE A 7 -37.70 16.54 -0.83
N LEU A 8 -37.96 17.73 -1.38
CA LEU A 8 -36.93 18.57 -1.98
C LEU A 8 -35.90 19.02 -0.94
N PHE A 9 -36.34 19.46 0.24
CA PHE A 9 -35.42 19.80 1.33
C PHE A 9 -34.61 18.60 1.82
N ALA A 10 -35.23 17.42 1.93
CA ALA A 10 -34.53 16.19 2.30
C ALA A 10 -33.44 15.81 1.30
N LEU A 11 -33.70 15.92 -0.01
CA LEU A 11 -32.70 15.68 -1.06
C LEU A 11 -31.56 16.71 -1.02
N LEU A 12 -31.88 17.98 -0.80
CA LEU A 12 -30.89 19.06 -0.69
C LEU A 12 -29.95 18.90 0.52
N LEU A 13 -30.46 18.36 1.62
CA LEU A 13 -29.68 18.04 2.82
C LEU A 13 -28.92 16.71 2.68
N ALA A 14 -29.45 15.75 1.92
CA ALA A 14 -28.82 14.45 1.68
C ALA A 14 -27.53 14.57 0.86
N ILE A 15 -27.52 15.36 -0.23
CA ILE A 15 -26.34 15.49 -1.10
C ILE A 15 -25.06 15.90 -0.34
N PRO A 16 -25.04 16.96 0.49
CA PRO A 16 -23.85 17.34 1.24
C PRO A 16 -23.47 16.31 2.31
N THR A 17 -24.45 15.65 2.94
CA THR A 17 -24.17 14.63 3.97
C THR A 17 -23.60 13.34 3.39
N TYR A 18 -24.14 12.87 2.25
CA TYR A 18 -23.57 11.75 1.50
C TYR A 18 -22.21 12.11 0.91
N GLY A 19 -22.06 13.29 0.31
CA GLY A 19 -20.79 13.75 -0.24
C GLY A 19 -19.68 13.82 0.80
N LEU A 20 -19.97 14.39 1.97
CA LEU A 20 -19.02 14.50 3.07
C LEU A 20 -18.66 13.13 3.65
N SER A 21 -19.61 12.19 3.70
CA SER A 21 -19.35 10.80 4.12
C SER A 21 -18.40 10.07 3.17
N ILE A 22 -18.53 10.28 1.86
CA ILE A 22 -17.63 9.72 0.84
C ILE A 22 -16.21 10.27 1.02
N VAL A 23 -16.08 11.59 1.21
CA VAL A 23 -14.78 12.23 1.45
C VAL A 23 -14.10 11.68 2.70
N ILE A 24 -14.84 11.57 3.82
CA ILE A 24 -14.33 10.99 5.06
C ILE A 24 -13.90 9.53 4.85
N TYR A 25 -14.70 8.74 4.14
CA TYR A 25 -14.37 7.35 3.85
C TYR A 25 -13.04 7.22 3.10
N PHE A 26 -12.83 7.99 2.03
CA PHE A 26 -11.57 7.97 1.29
C PHE A 26 -10.39 8.44 2.13
N LEU A 27 -10.58 9.45 2.99
CA LEU A 27 -9.54 9.93 3.88
C LEU A 27 -9.13 8.86 4.90
N LEU A 28 -10.10 8.21 5.55
CA LEU A 28 -9.84 7.12 6.48
C LEU A 28 -9.18 5.93 5.79
N LYS A 29 -9.63 5.58 4.58
CA LYS A 29 -9.02 4.52 3.77
C LYS A 29 -7.56 4.85 3.43
N PHE A 30 -7.28 6.07 2.98
CA PHE A 30 -5.92 6.52 2.68
C PHE A 30 -5.00 6.47 3.91
N LEU A 31 -5.48 6.95 5.06
CA LEU A 31 -4.72 6.91 6.31
C LEU A 31 -4.43 5.47 6.75
N ASN A 32 -5.40 4.57 6.60
CA ASN A 32 -5.23 3.16 6.91
C ASN A 32 -4.24 2.48 5.95
N ASP A 33 -4.35 2.71 4.65
CA ASP A 33 -3.42 2.15 3.65
C ASP A 33 -1.99 2.64 3.90
N LYS A 34 -1.82 3.93 4.22
CA LYS A 34 -0.52 4.50 4.60
C LYS A 34 0.05 3.86 5.87
N TYR A 35 -0.79 3.64 6.88
CA TYR A 35 -0.38 2.97 8.11
C TYR A 35 0.06 1.51 7.85
N LEU A 36 -0.69 0.77 7.04
CA LEU A 36 -0.34 -0.59 6.63
C LEU A 36 1.01 -0.61 5.90
N ALA A 37 1.22 0.30 4.95
CA ALA A 37 2.47 0.43 4.21
C ALA A 37 3.67 0.67 5.14
N GLN A 38 3.57 1.69 6.00
CA GLN A 38 4.70 2.16 6.81
C GLN A 38 5.02 1.28 8.01
N ASN A 39 4.02 0.64 8.63
CA ASN A 39 4.22 -0.11 9.87
C ASN A 39 4.14 -1.61 9.66
N TYR A 40 3.17 -2.09 8.87
CA TYR A 40 2.95 -3.52 8.70
C TYR A 40 3.83 -4.10 7.60
N ILE A 41 3.74 -3.57 6.37
CA ILE A 41 4.50 -4.08 5.23
C ILE A 41 5.99 -3.83 5.46
N PHE A 42 6.38 -2.60 5.80
CA PHE A 42 7.79 -2.27 6.03
C PHE A 42 8.45 -3.12 7.13
N LYS A 43 7.76 -3.42 8.23
CA LYS A 43 8.28 -4.31 9.27
C LYS A 43 8.58 -5.71 8.71
N ASN A 44 7.72 -6.24 7.86
CA ASN A 44 7.93 -7.54 7.21
C ASN A 44 9.03 -7.48 6.15
N VAL A 45 9.18 -6.36 5.44
CA VAL A 45 10.32 -6.11 4.55
C VAL A 45 11.63 -6.14 5.34
N MET A 46 11.71 -5.43 6.46
CA MET A 46 12.91 -5.44 7.31
C MET A 46 13.17 -6.83 7.91
N SER A 47 12.12 -7.55 8.31
CA SER A 47 12.26 -8.92 8.78
C SER A 47 12.82 -9.84 7.70
N SER A 48 12.32 -9.74 6.45
CA SER A 48 12.82 -10.52 5.30
C SER A 48 14.26 -10.16 4.96
N TYR A 49 14.63 -8.88 5.08
CA TYR A 49 16.00 -8.43 4.91
C TYR A 49 16.95 -9.03 5.97
N ASN A 50 16.53 -9.04 7.23
CA ASN A 50 17.36 -9.53 8.34
C ASN A 50 17.49 -11.06 8.36
N THR A 51 16.45 -11.79 7.97
CA THR A 51 16.48 -13.27 7.96
C THR A 51 16.93 -13.85 6.62
N GLY A 52 16.83 -13.09 5.53
CA GLY A 52 17.01 -13.58 4.16
C GLY A 52 15.86 -14.48 3.67
N GLU A 53 14.84 -14.70 4.49
CA GLU A 53 13.71 -15.57 4.16
C GLU A 53 12.59 -14.80 3.45
N ARG A 54 11.73 -15.54 2.74
CA ARG A 54 10.48 -14.99 2.23
C ARG A 54 9.45 -14.91 3.34
N ILE A 55 8.74 -13.79 3.41
CA ILE A 55 7.70 -13.57 4.41
C ILE A 55 6.36 -13.37 3.72
N THR A 56 5.40 -14.22 4.05
CA THR A 56 4.02 -14.11 3.55
C THR A 56 3.19 -13.30 4.53
N ILE A 57 2.53 -12.26 4.02
CA ILE A 57 1.57 -11.44 4.77
C ILE A 57 0.19 -11.49 4.13
N SER A 58 -0.86 -11.21 4.91
CA SER A 58 -2.26 -11.22 4.43
C SER A 58 -2.97 -9.90 4.73
N ASN A 59 -4.11 -9.69 4.08
CA ASN A 59 -4.99 -8.52 4.28
C ASN A 59 -4.31 -7.19 3.94
N VAL A 60 -3.53 -7.19 2.85
CA VAL A 60 -2.86 -5.98 2.37
C VAL A 60 -3.55 -5.50 1.11
N SER A 61 -3.95 -4.22 1.10
CA SER A 61 -4.50 -3.61 -0.10
C SER A 61 -3.41 -3.36 -1.14
N ASP A 62 -3.76 -3.45 -2.42
CA ASP A 62 -2.84 -3.13 -3.52
C ASP A 62 -2.25 -1.73 -3.36
N SER A 63 -3.07 -0.75 -3.00
CA SER A 63 -2.64 0.63 -2.73
C SER A 63 -1.54 0.71 -1.68
N SER A 64 -1.63 -0.09 -0.61
CA SER A 64 -0.60 -0.10 0.46
C SER A 64 0.75 -0.60 -0.05
N LEU A 65 0.76 -1.52 -1.03
CA LEU A 65 2.00 -2.01 -1.64
C LEU A 65 2.71 -0.90 -2.41
N TYR A 66 1.97 -0.09 -3.17
CA TYR A 66 2.56 1.05 -3.89
C TYR A 66 2.98 2.17 -2.92
N MET A 67 2.15 2.46 -1.91
CA MET A 67 2.45 3.46 -0.87
C MET A 67 3.71 3.14 -0.07
N LEU A 68 4.12 1.87 0.02
CA LEU A 68 5.40 1.49 0.62
C LEU A 68 6.55 2.17 -0.13
N PHE A 69 6.57 2.12 -1.46
CA PHE A 69 7.63 2.72 -2.26
C PHE A 69 7.62 4.24 -2.11
N ASP A 70 6.44 4.86 -2.17
CA ASP A 70 6.31 6.31 -2.00
C ASP A 70 6.72 6.80 -0.60
N SER A 71 6.54 5.98 0.44
CA SER A 71 6.84 6.36 1.83
C SER A 71 8.33 6.36 2.17
N PHE A 72 9.16 5.68 1.38
CA PHE A 72 10.58 5.43 1.69
C PHE A 72 11.48 5.79 0.49
N ASP A 73 11.13 6.86 -0.23
CA ASP A 73 11.84 7.37 -1.42
C ASP A 73 12.20 6.27 -2.44
N GLY A 74 11.30 5.30 -2.56
CA GLY A 74 11.44 4.15 -3.42
C GLY A 74 10.86 4.36 -4.81
N LYS A 75 11.07 3.36 -5.67
CA LYS A 75 10.47 3.35 -7.00
C LYS A 75 10.12 1.93 -7.42
N VAL A 76 8.97 1.79 -8.04
CA VAL A 76 8.57 0.55 -8.73
C VAL A 76 9.34 0.47 -10.05
N THR A 77 10.04 -0.64 -10.26
CA THR A 77 10.84 -0.92 -11.45
C THR A 77 10.17 -1.91 -12.39
N ALA A 78 9.33 -2.79 -11.87
CA ALA A 78 8.48 -3.66 -12.67
C ALA A 78 7.15 -3.91 -11.96
N ASP A 79 6.06 -3.84 -12.73
CA ASP A 79 4.72 -4.19 -12.28
C ASP A 79 4.13 -5.18 -13.28
N LEU A 80 4.01 -6.42 -12.83
CA LEU A 80 3.38 -7.53 -13.52
C LEU A 80 2.15 -7.91 -12.70
N ASN A 81 1.06 -8.37 -13.34
CA ASN A 81 -0.24 -8.61 -12.67
C ASN A 81 -0.17 -9.27 -11.27
N ASN A 82 0.75 -10.20 -11.04
CA ASN A 82 0.92 -10.90 -9.75
C ASN A 82 2.23 -10.55 -9.03
N TYR A 83 2.99 -9.56 -9.50
CA TYR A 83 4.35 -9.34 -9.04
C TYR A 83 4.76 -7.88 -9.20
N ILE A 84 5.12 -7.25 -8.08
CA ILE A 84 5.66 -5.89 -8.04
C ILE A 84 7.11 -5.97 -7.59
N ARG A 85 8.01 -5.38 -8.39
CA ARG A 85 9.41 -5.19 -8.01
C ARG A 85 9.72 -3.72 -7.96
N GLY A 86 10.50 -3.35 -6.96
CA GLY A 86 10.99 -1.99 -6.84
C GLY A 86 12.17 -1.95 -5.89
N TYR A 87 12.57 -0.75 -5.54
CA TYR A 87 13.53 -0.51 -4.48
C TYR A 87 13.00 0.52 -3.49
N ILE A 88 13.48 0.46 -2.25
CA ILE A 88 13.27 1.51 -1.25
C ILE A 88 14.61 1.89 -0.63
N VAL A 89 14.69 3.07 -0.04
CA VAL A 89 15.85 3.50 0.74
C VAL A 89 15.63 3.14 2.20
N HIS A 90 16.58 2.43 2.80
CA HIS A 90 16.54 2.10 4.21
C HIS A 90 16.64 3.40 5.04
N PRO A 91 15.66 3.72 5.91
CA PRO A 91 15.55 5.04 6.54
C PRO A 91 16.73 5.39 7.46
N ILE A 92 17.37 4.38 8.08
CA ILE A 92 18.52 4.58 8.97
C ILE A 92 19.86 4.47 8.22
N ASN A 93 20.06 3.40 7.45
CA ASN A 93 21.37 3.06 6.88
C ASN A 93 21.64 3.70 5.51
N ASN A 94 20.64 4.34 4.91
CA ASN A 94 20.69 4.92 3.56
C ASN A 94 21.12 3.91 2.46
N ILE A 95 20.86 2.62 2.70
CA ILE A 95 21.12 1.52 1.76
C ILE A 95 19.88 1.32 0.89
N THR A 96 20.06 1.06 -0.40
CA THR A 96 18.96 0.74 -1.31
C THR A 96 18.62 -0.75 -1.25
N LEU A 97 17.39 -1.05 -0.82
CA LEU A 97 16.85 -2.40 -0.72
C LEU A 97 16.00 -2.72 -1.95
N SER A 98 16.32 -3.79 -2.66
CA SER A 98 15.45 -4.31 -3.72
C SER A 98 14.35 -5.15 -3.09
N ILE A 99 13.11 -4.77 -3.32
CA ILE A 99 11.93 -5.46 -2.83
C ILE A 99 11.25 -6.17 -3.99
N ILE A 100 10.88 -7.40 -3.71
CA ILE A 100 10.10 -8.27 -4.56
C ILE A 100 8.82 -8.63 -3.80
N LEU A 101 7.68 -8.21 -4.33
CA LEU A 101 6.34 -8.48 -3.79
C LEU A 101 5.60 -9.39 -4.77
N HIS A 102 5.31 -10.62 -4.37
CA HIS A 102 4.55 -11.56 -5.19
C HIS A 102 3.14 -11.73 -4.61
N LYS A 103 2.14 -11.29 -5.36
CA LYS A 103 0.72 -11.40 -5.00
C LYS A 103 0.27 -12.85 -5.21
N LEU A 104 -0.08 -13.50 -4.11
CA LEU A 104 -0.65 -14.84 -4.08
C LEU A 104 -2.18 -14.76 -4.12
N LYS A 105 -2.82 -15.91 -4.36
CA LYS A 105 -4.27 -16.06 -4.21
C LYS A 105 -4.67 -15.87 -2.72
N ASN A 106 -5.89 -15.37 -2.48
CA ASN A 106 -6.48 -15.09 -1.17
C ASN A 106 -5.87 -13.88 -0.42
N ASP A 107 -5.63 -12.76 -1.12
CA ASP A 107 -5.14 -11.51 -0.53
C ASP A 107 -3.84 -11.66 0.29
N LYS A 108 -2.99 -12.59 -0.15
CA LYS A 108 -1.67 -12.85 0.44
C LYS A 108 -0.58 -12.27 -0.45
N VAL A 109 0.49 -11.79 0.16
CA VAL A 109 1.65 -11.24 -0.54
C VAL A 109 2.91 -11.85 0.06
N ASP A 110 3.73 -12.44 -0.79
CA ASP A 110 5.08 -12.89 -0.44
C ASP A 110 6.07 -11.74 -0.65
N ILE A 111 6.83 -11.44 0.39
CA ILE A 111 7.86 -10.42 0.39
C ILE A 111 9.21 -11.10 0.38
N LYS A 112 10.05 -10.71 -0.58
CA LYS A 112 11.48 -11.05 -0.61
C LYS A 112 12.29 -9.77 -0.75
N VAL A 113 13.29 -9.60 0.10
CA VAL A 113 14.20 -8.46 0.04
C VAL A 113 15.60 -8.93 -0.28
N SER A 114 16.29 -8.18 -1.13
CA SER A 114 17.70 -8.41 -1.46
C SER A 114 18.42 -7.08 -1.47
N ASP A 115 19.66 -7.07 -1.00
CA ASP A 115 20.49 -5.89 -1.08
C ASP A 115 20.85 -5.60 -2.55
N SER A 116 20.69 -4.35 -2.99
CA SER A 116 20.91 -3.95 -4.38
C SER A 116 22.34 -4.20 -4.86
N ASN A 117 23.31 -4.28 -3.93
CA ASN A 117 24.69 -4.67 -4.19
C ASN A 117 24.85 -6.10 -4.76
N TYR A 118 23.85 -6.97 -4.62
CA TYR A 118 23.88 -8.34 -5.14
C TYR A 118 23.27 -8.50 -6.54
N ILE A 119 22.57 -7.49 -7.06
CA ILE A 119 21.85 -7.62 -8.35
C ILE A 119 22.79 -7.47 -9.55
N LEU A 120 24.01 -6.95 -9.34
CA LEU A 120 25.03 -6.84 -10.40
C LEU A 120 25.91 -8.10 -10.57
N LYS A 121 25.63 -9.21 -9.87
CA LYS A 121 26.43 -10.45 -9.97
C LYS A 121 25.72 -11.64 -10.63
N GLU A 122 24.45 -11.51 -10.98
CA GLU A 122 23.68 -12.60 -11.62
C GLU A 122 23.16 -12.21 -13.03
N PHE A 123 23.96 -11.44 -13.76
CA PHE A 123 23.85 -11.31 -15.22
C PHE A 123 25.11 -11.82 -15.88
#